data_AF-A0A6N3DBA4-F1
#
_entry.id   AF-A0A6N3DBA4-F1
#
_cell.length_a   1.000
_cell.length_b   1.000
_cell.length_c   1.000
_cell.angle_alpha   90.00
_cell.angle_beta   90.00
_cell.angle_gamma   90.00
#
_symmetry.space_group_name_H-M   'P 1'
#
loop_
_entity.id
_entity.type
_entity.pdbx_description
1 polymer ?
#
loop_
_entity_poly.entity_id
_entity_poly.type
_entity_poly.pdbx_seq_one_letter_code
_entity_poly.pdbx_strand_id
1 'polypeptide(L)' 'MRTVFGIDVSKASSEVAILVNGERVHGYTMSNDIIGFSRLLKD' A
#
# COMPACT_ATOMS: atom_id res chain seq x y z
N MET A 1 2.12 14.65 -13.42
CA MET A 1 2.54 13.47 -12.63
C MET A 1 1.38 13.05 -11.76
N ARG A 2 0.89 11.82 -11.91
CA ARG A 2 -0.24 11.32 -11.13
C ARG A 2 0.24 10.20 -10.23
N THR A 3 0.07 10.37 -8.92
CA THR A 3 0.32 9.32 -7.93
C THR A 3 -1.02 8.76 -7.47
N VAL A 4 -1.10 7.44 -7.37
CA VAL A 4 -2.29 6.73 -6.87
C VAL A 4 -1.87 5.82 -5.74
N PHE A 5 -2.66 5.85 -4.66
CA PHE A 5 -2.53 4.93 -3.55
C PHE A 5 -3.68 3.91 -3.62
N GLY A 6 -3.36 2.67 -3.99
CA GLY A 6 -4.32 1.58 -4.09
C GLY A 6 -4.24 0.67 -2.88
N ILE A 7 -5.39 0.31 -2.30
CA ILE A 7 -5.50 -0.64 -1.20
C ILE A 7 -6.56 -1.67 -1.58
N ASP A 8 -6.17 -2.94 -1.67
CA ASP A 8 -7.08 -4.08 -1.73
C ASP A 8 -7.12 -4.75 -0.36
N VAL A 9 -8.30 -4.75 0.26
CA VAL A 9 -8.46 -5.07 1.68
C VAL A 9 -9.13 -6.43 1.85
N SER A 10 -8.48 -7.33 2.61
CA SER A 10 -9.10 -8.55 3.13
C SER A 10 -9.36 -8.44 4.64
N LYS A 11 -9.82 -9.52 5.30
CA LYS A 11 -10.06 -9.50 6.76
C LYS A 11 -8.78 -9.32 7.58
N ALA A 12 -7.70 -9.99 7.20
CA ALA A 12 -6.47 -10.07 8.02
C ALA A 12 -5.31 -9.25 7.45
N SER A 13 -5.24 -9.13 6.13
CA SER A 13 -4.16 -8.44 5.42
C SER A 13 -4.68 -7.61 4.26
N SER A 14 -3.88 -6.66 3.81
CA SER A 14 -4.15 -5.87 2.62
C SER A 14 -2.95 -5.88 1.67
N GLU A 15 -3.27 -5.82 0.38
CA GLU A 15 -2.31 -5.49 -0.66
C GLU A 15 -2.34 -3.98 -0.89
N VAL A 16 -1.19 -3.34 -0.83
CA VAL A 16 -1.04 -1.91 -1.07
C VAL A 16 -0.05 -1.66 -2.18
N ALA A 17 -0.40 -0.71 -3.04
CA ALA A 17 0.42 -0.28 -4.15
C ALA A 17 0.45 1.24 -4.26
N ILE A 18 1.66 1.79 -4.44
CA ILE A 18 1.85 3.17 -4.86
C ILE A 18 2.15 3.13 -6.35
N LEU A 19 1.33 3.82 -7.14
CA LEU A 19 1.52 3.92 -8.59
C LEU A 19 1.89 5.35 -8.96
N VAL A 20 2.90 5.51 -9.83
CA VAL A 20 3.26 6.80 -10.44
C VAL A 20 3.04 6.67 -11.94
N ASN A 21 2.19 7.54 -12.49
CA ASN A 21 1.76 7.51 -13.90
C ASN A 21 1.22 6.14 -14.35
N GLY A 22 0.60 5.38 -13.44
CA GLY A 22 0.03 4.07 -13.72
C GLY A 22 1.00 2.90 -13.56
N GLU A 23 2.27 3.16 -13.26
CA GLU A 23 3.28 2.13 -12.98
C GLU A 23 3.43 1.92 -11.47
N ARG A 24 3.42 0.66 -11.01
CA ARG A 24 3.62 0.33 -9.59
C ARG A 24 5.09 0.57 -9.21
N VAL A 25 5.32 1.55 -8.34
CA VAL A 25 6.65 1.88 -7.81
C VAL A 25 6.91 1.26 -6.44
N HIS A 26 5.86 1.02 -5.64
CA HIS A 26 5.95 0.32 -4.37
C HIS A 26 4.83 -0.69 -4.20
N GLY A 27 5.09 -1.75 -3.42
CA GLY A 27 4.17 -2.84 -3.19
C GLY A 27 4.33 -3.52 -1.84
N TYR A 28 3.23 -3.68 -1.11
CA TYR A 28 3.23 -4.28 0.21
C TYR A 28 2.10 -5.29 0.35
N THR A 29 2.41 -6.42 0.96
CA THR A 29 1.44 -7.23 1.72
C THR A 29 1.65 -6.91 3.19
N MET A 30 0.61 -6.45 3.90
CA MET A 30 0.71 -6.14 5.33
C MET A 30 -0.55 -6.52 6.10
N SER A 31 -0.40 -6.75 7.41
CA SER A 31 -1.53 -6.97 8.30
C SER A 31 -2.38 -5.72 8.46
N ASN A 32 -3.67 -5.90 8.70
CA ASN A 32 -4.62 -4.81 8.92
C ASN A 32 -4.58 -4.30 10.37
N ASP A 33 -3.39 -3.97 10.83
CA ASP A 33 -3.15 -3.42 12.15
C ASP A 33 -2.18 -2.22 12.06
N ILE A 34 -2.02 -1.52 13.19
CA ILE A 34 -1.17 -0.32 13.27
C ILE A 34 0.28 -0.66 12.89
N ILE A 35 0.79 -1.86 13.23
CA ILE A 35 2.17 -2.26 12.95
C ILE A 35 2.36 -2.45 11.44
N GLY A 36 1.41 -3.11 10.78
CA GLY A 36 1.40 -3.29 9.33
C GLY A 36 1.41 -1.95 8.59
N PHE A 37 0.40 -1.12 8.85
CA PHE A 37 0.25 0.18 8.18
C PHE A 37 1.36 1.20 8.52
N SER A 38 2.03 1.08 9.66
CA SER A 38 3.17 1.96 10.02
C SER A 38 4.33 1.89 9.02
N ARG A 39 4.42 0.85 8.19
CA ARG A 39 5.44 0.75 7.12
C ARG A 39 5.30 1.90 6.10
N LEU A 40 4.08 2.35 5.84
CA LEU A 40 3.80 3.43 4.89
C LEU A 40 4.29 4.81 5.34
N LEU A 41 4.63 4.99 6.61
CA LEU A 41 5.15 6.27 7.11
C LEU A 41 6.58 6.55 6.63
N LYS A 42 7.24 5.56 6.01
CA LYS A 42 8.61 5.65 5.52
C LYS A 42 8.70 5.71 3.99
N ASP A 43 7.57 5.71 3.30
CA ASP A 43 7.45 5.74 1.83
C ASP A 43 6.75 7.01 1.35
#